data_AF-U6MU09-F1
#
_entry.id   AF-U6MU09-F1
#
_cell.length_a   1.000
_cell.length_b   1.000
_cell.length_c   1.000
_cell.angle_alpha   90.00
_cell.angle_beta   90.00
_cell.angle_gamma   90.00
#
_symmetry.space_group_name_H-M   'P 1'
#
loop_
_entity.id
_entity.type
_entity.pdbx_description
1 polymer ?
#
loop_
_entity_poly.entity_id
_entity_poly.type
_entity_poly.pdbx_seq_one_letter_code
_entity_poly.pdbx_strand_id
1 'polypeptide(L)'
;MDIFKEEDIVLDLRAPIKIYGDIHGQYYDLMRLFHLYKMPVAEEEAEEYHSSSRGPLGAPGAPGAPPRPCGDIDSTDYLFLGDYVDRGSHSLEIICLLFALKVKYPQQVHLLRGNHEDPAINALYGFQAECRRRLREDPLAANSCWQSFNAAFEWLPLAALVDGRIFCVHGGLGAAVHSLAQLRQLTRPLKVPQVPQTPQ
;
A
#
# COMPACT_ATOMS: atom_id res chain seq x y z
N MET A 1 -6.97 2.49 -11.97
CA MET A 1 -5.85 2.85 -12.88
C MET A 1 -5.70 4.36 -12.96
N ASP A 2 -6.75 5.10 -13.31
CA ASP A 2 -6.61 6.52 -13.65
C ASP A 2 -6.12 7.39 -12.49
N ILE A 3 -6.52 7.09 -11.25
CA ILE A 3 -6.01 7.76 -10.04
C ILE A 3 -4.47 7.79 -10.00
N PHE A 4 -3.79 6.66 -10.22
CA PHE A 4 -2.33 6.60 -10.17
C PHE A 4 -1.66 7.30 -11.37
N LYS A 5 -2.34 7.37 -12.53
CA LYS A 5 -1.82 8.06 -13.72
C LYS A 5 -1.74 9.57 -13.52
N GLU A 6 -2.63 10.12 -12.69
CA GLU A 6 -2.72 11.55 -12.40
C GLU A 6 -1.73 12.00 -11.32
N GLU A 7 -1.28 11.10 -10.45
CA GLU A 7 -0.29 11.41 -9.42
C GLU A 7 1.10 11.69 -10.02
N ASP A 8 1.98 12.39 -9.31
CA ASP A 8 3.38 12.50 -9.70
C ASP A 8 4.18 11.25 -9.29
N ILE A 9 5.33 11.02 -9.94
CA ILE A 9 6.23 9.93 -9.56
C ILE A 9 6.93 10.17 -8.21
N VAL A 10 7.11 11.44 -7.84
CA VAL A 10 7.55 11.89 -6.52
C VAL A 10 6.41 12.73 -5.95
N LEU A 11 5.73 12.21 -4.93
CA LEU A 11 4.62 12.90 -4.28
C LEU A 11 5.13 14.01 -3.36
N ASP A 12 4.51 15.18 -3.37
CA ASP A 12 4.75 16.25 -2.39
C ASP A 12 3.64 16.23 -1.33
N LEU A 13 3.97 15.80 -0.11
CA LEU A 13 3.01 15.51 0.97
C LEU A 13 3.24 16.41 2.19
N ARG A 14 2.24 16.51 3.07
CA ARG A 14 2.30 17.36 4.28
C ARG A 14 2.01 16.56 5.54
N ALA A 15 2.55 17.03 6.67
CA ALA A 15 2.17 16.52 7.99
C ALA A 15 0.81 17.12 8.44
N PRO A 16 0.06 16.44 9.34
CA PRO A 16 0.39 15.15 9.96
C PRO A 16 0.16 13.95 9.02
N ILE A 17 1.09 12.99 9.05
CA ILE A 17 1.07 11.80 8.20
C ILE A 17 1.58 10.58 8.96
N LYS A 18 0.96 9.42 8.75
CA LYS A 18 1.44 8.12 9.26
C LYS A 18 2.15 7.37 8.14
N ILE A 19 3.36 6.90 8.42
CA ILE A 19 4.19 6.21 7.45
C ILE A 19 4.29 4.73 7.83
N TYR A 20 3.92 3.86 6.89
CA TYR A 20 3.93 2.41 7.02
C TYR A 20 4.99 1.81 6.09
N GLY A 21 5.87 0.97 6.65
CA GLY A 21 6.82 0.17 5.88
C GLY A 21 6.20 -1.12 5.34
N ASP A 22 7.04 -2.13 5.16
CA ASP A 22 6.69 -3.43 4.57
C ASP A 22 5.50 -4.10 5.28
N ILE A 23 4.61 -4.68 4.47
CA ILE A 23 3.41 -5.38 4.97
C ILE A 23 3.46 -6.87 4.63
N HIS A 24 3.94 -7.23 3.43
CA HIS A 24 4.24 -8.61 3.05
C HIS A 24 3.12 -9.62 3.36
N GLY A 25 1.88 -9.34 2.92
CA GLY A 25 0.80 -10.29 3.10
C GLY A 25 0.39 -10.56 4.57
N GLN A 26 0.86 -9.74 5.53
CA GLN A 26 0.56 -9.85 6.97
C GLN A 26 -0.69 -9.07 7.37
N TYR A 27 -1.85 -9.46 6.82
CA TYR A 27 -3.11 -8.72 6.98
C TYR A 27 -3.50 -8.46 8.45
N TYR A 28 -3.38 -9.48 9.32
CA TYR A 28 -3.75 -9.33 10.73
C TYR A 28 -2.85 -8.36 11.49
N ASP A 29 -1.57 -8.28 11.13
CA ASP A 29 -0.64 -7.30 11.72
C ASP A 29 -0.99 -5.89 11.26
N LEU A 30 -1.33 -5.70 9.97
CA LEU A 30 -1.84 -4.42 9.47
C LEU A 30 -3.12 -3.98 10.20
N MET A 31 -4.08 -4.91 10.39
CA MET A 31 -5.31 -4.60 11.13
C MET A 31 -5.03 -4.25 12.59
N ARG A 32 -4.05 -4.93 13.21
CA ARG A 32 -3.59 -4.60 14.55
C ARG A 32 -2.96 -3.20 14.61
N LEU A 33 -2.17 -2.80 13.61
CA LEU A 33 -1.62 -1.44 13.54
C LEU A 33 -2.72 -0.39 13.39
N PHE A 34 -3.67 -0.59 12.49
CA PHE A 34 -4.83 0.30 12.33
C PHE A 34 -5.67 0.41 13.61
N HIS A 35 -5.76 -0.67 14.37
CA HIS A 35 -6.43 -0.65 15.66
C HIS A 35 -5.65 0.14 16.73
N LEU A 36 -4.33 -0.03 16.78
CA LEU A 36 -3.47 0.63 17.78
C LEU A 36 -3.23 2.11 17.47
N TYR A 37 -3.18 2.47 16.19
CA TYR A 37 -2.76 3.79 15.73
C TYR A 37 -3.83 4.50 14.91
N LYS A 38 -5.11 4.14 15.10
CA LYS A 38 -6.27 4.64 14.36
C LYS A 38 -6.31 4.23 12.89
N MET A 39 -7.53 4.00 12.41
CA MET A 39 -7.82 3.46 11.09
C MET A 39 -7.86 4.57 10.03
N PRO A 40 -7.48 4.27 8.76
CA PRO A 40 -7.57 5.21 7.63
C PRO A 40 -9.00 5.37 7.11
N VAL A 41 -9.94 5.65 8.02
CA VAL A 41 -11.36 5.93 7.71
C VAL A 41 -11.82 7.11 8.56
N ALA A 42 -13.01 7.64 8.27
CA ALA A 42 -13.64 8.67 9.09
C ALA A 42 -14.00 8.11 10.47
N GLU A 43 -14.04 8.97 11.49
CA GLU A 43 -14.34 8.56 12.87
C GLU A 43 -15.69 7.85 12.98
N GLU A 44 -16.73 8.41 12.34
CA GLU A 44 -18.09 7.86 12.27
C GLU A 44 -18.17 6.45 11.65
N GLU A 45 -17.36 6.17 10.63
CA GLU A 45 -17.33 4.85 9.98
C GLU A 45 -16.69 3.78 10.87
N ALA A 46 -15.66 4.15 11.63
CA ALA A 46 -15.03 3.25 12.58
C ALA A 46 -16.00 2.85 13.72
N GLU A 47 -16.88 3.77 14.12
CA GLU A 47 -17.93 3.51 15.11
C GLU A 47 -19.00 2.54 14.59
N GLU A 48 -19.42 2.71 13.34
CA GLU A 48 -20.41 1.83 12.70
C GLU A 48 -19.91 0.38 12.57
N TYR A 49 -18.64 0.19 12.17
CA TYR A 49 -18.02 -1.14 12.10
C TYR A 49 -18.04 -1.87 13.45
N HIS A 50 -17.81 -1.14 14.55
CA HIS A 50 -17.87 -1.71 15.89
C HIS A 50 -19.30 -2.09 16.30
N SER A 51 -20.29 -1.29 15.88
CA SER A 51 -21.70 -1.57 16.18
C SER A 51 -22.21 -2.84 15.48
N SER A 52 -21.71 -3.12 14.27
CA SER A 52 -22.15 -4.24 13.42
C SER A 52 -21.39 -5.56 13.65
N SER A 53 -20.16 -5.51 14.17
CA SER A 53 -19.31 -6.70 14.41
C SER A 53 -19.59 -7.44 15.74
N ARG A 54 -20.67 -7.12 16.45
CA ARG A 54 -21.01 -7.71 17.76
C ARG A 54 -21.55 -9.14 17.66
N GLY A 55 -20.69 -10.12 17.92
CA GLY A 55 -21.04 -11.35 18.64
C GLY A 55 -21.10 -11.10 20.17
N PRO A 56 -21.54 -12.07 21.00
CA PRO A 56 -21.97 -11.86 22.40
C PRO A 56 -20.85 -11.52 23.42
N LEU A 57 -19.67 -11.07 22.99
CA LEU A 57 -18.56 -10.76 23.89
C LEU A 57 -18.40 -9.24 24.09
N GLY A 58 -18.94 -8.78 25.23
CA GLY A 58 -18.38 -7.67 26.00
C GLY A 58 -18.87 -6.26 25.65
N ALA A 59 -19.44 -5.57 26.65
CA ALA A 59 -19.75 -4.15 26.56
C ALA A 59 -18.46 -3.29 26.49
N PRO A 60 -18.47 -2.17 25.75
CA PRO A 60 -17.30 -1.31 25.61
C PRO A 60 -16.98 -0.64 26.96
N GLY A 61 -15.72 -0.69 27.38
CA GLY A 61 -15.25 -0.11 28.65
C GLY A 61 -14.96 -1.12 29.77
N ALA A 62 -15.02 -2.44 29.49
CA ALA A 62 -14.55 -3.45 30.44
C ALA A 62 -13.03 -3.32 30.67
N PRO A 63 -12.54 -3.50 31.92
CA PRO A 63 -11.11 -3.50 32.20
C PRO A 63 -10.39 -4.58 31.37
N GLY A 64 -9.41 -4.18 30.57
CA GLY A 64 -8.67 -5.09 29.67
C GLY A 64 -9.31 -5.30 28.29
N ALA A 65 -10.42 -4.62 27.97
CA ALA A 65 -10.92 -4.58 26.60
C ALA A 65 -9.95 -3.79 25.69
N PRO A 66 -9.74 -4.24 24.44
CA PRO A 66 -8.95 -3.48 23.49
C PRO A 66 -9.56 -2.07 23.29
N PRO A 67 -8.73 -1.03 23.02
CA PRO A 67 -9.23 0.32 22.77
C PRO A 67 -10.25 0.31 21.62
N ARG A 68 -11.22 1.23 21.63
CA ARG A 68 -12.20 1.28 20.53
C ARG A 68 -11.46 1.59 19.22
N PRO A 69 -11.73 0.86 18.12
CA PRO A 69 -11.27 1.27 16.81
C PRO A 69 -11.80 2.69 16.54
N CYS A 70 -10.92 3.61 16.19
CA CYS A 70 -11.29 4.97 15.81
C CYS A 70 -10.61 5.30 14.49
N GLY A 71 -11.30 6.03 13.62
CA GLY A 71 -10.75 6.62 12.41
C GLY A 71 -10.03 7.93 12.71
N ASP A 72 -9.24 8.44 11.77
CA ASP A 72 -8.73 9.83 11.82
C ASP A 72 -8.35 10.39 10.44
N ILE A 73 -8.89 9.81 9.36
CA ILE A 73 -8.55 10.18 7.98
C ILE A 73 -8.81 11.66 7.66
N ASP A 74 -9.74 12.30 8.37
CA ASP A 74 -10.09 13.72 8.18
C ASP A 74 -8.99 14.69 8.63
N SER A 75 -8.04 14.19 9.42
CA SER A 75 -6.99 15.00 10.04
C SER A 75 -5.58 14.51 9.77
N THR A 76 -5.40 13.29 9.26
CA THR A 76 -4.09 12.64 9.12
C THR A 76 -4.01 11.85 7.82
N ASP A 77 -2.96 12.12 7.04
CA ASP A 77 -2.66 11.37 5.82
C ASP A 77 -1.96 10.03 6.15
N TYR A 78 -1.96 9.12 5.18
CA TYR A 78 -1.40 7.78 5.29
C TYR A 78 -0.48 7.51 4.09
N LEU A 79 0.79 7.29 4.36
CA LEU A 79 1.79 6.92 3.37
C LEU A 79 2.23 5.48 3.59
N PHE A 80 2.05 4.63 2.60
CA PHE A 80 2.58 3.27 2.59
C PHE A 80 3.77 3.18 1.64
N LEU A 81 4.87 2.63 2.11
CA LEU A 81 6.16 2.68 1.42
C LEU A 81 6.36 1.58 0.37
N GLY A 82 5.44 0.62 0.23
CA GLY A 82 5.57 -0.51 -0.70
C GLY A 82 5.63 -1.86 0.00
N ASP A 83 5.90 -2.92 -0.76
CA ASP A 83 5.99 -4.31 -0.31
C ASP A 83 4.72 -4.78 0.40
N TYR A 84 3.62 -4.68 -0.34
CA TYR A 84 2.28 -5.07 0.10
C TYR A 84 2.07 -6.58 0.02
N VAL A 85 2.64 -7.19 -1.03
CA VAL A 85 2.40 -8.57 -1.43
C VAL A 85 3.59 -9.48 -1.09
N ASP A 86 3.38 -10.79 -1.31
CA ASP A 86 4.33 -11.89 -1.06
C ASP A 86 4.66 -12.15 0.41
N ARG A 87 5.41 -13.24 0.66
CA ARG A 87 5.89 -13.76 1.97
C ARG A 87 4.79 -14.21 2.92
N GLY A 88 3.75 -13.39 3.12
CA GLY A 88 2.54 -13.72 3.84
C GLY A 88 1.50 -14.46 2.98
N SER A 89 0.34 -14.71 3.57
CA SER A 89 -0.74 -15.51 2.96
C SER A 89 -2.02 -14.73 2.64
N HIS A 90 -1.99 -13.41 2.86
CA HIS A 90 -3.13 -12.51 2.71
C HIS A 90 -2.78 -11.30 1.84
N SER A 91 -1.98 -11.52 0.79
CA SER A 91 -1.57 -10.44 -0.13
C SER A 91 -2.80 -9.87 -0.85
N LEU A 92 -3.75 -10.74 -1.24
CA LEU A 92 -5.00 -10.33 -1.88
C LEU A 92 -5.84 -9.41 -0.98
N GLU A 93 -6.01 -9.77 0.30
CA GLU A 93 -6.74 -8.93 1.25
C GLU A 93 -6.09 -7.56 1.43
N ILE A 94 -4.76 -7.53 1.59
CA ILE A 94 -4.02 -6.28 1.77
C ILE A 94 -4.17 -5.40 0.54
N ILE A 95 -3.87 -5.90 -0.65
CA ILE A 95 -3.85 -5.02 -1.82
C ILE A 95 -5.26 -4.56 -2.21
N CYS A 96 -6.27 -5.42 -2.06
CA CYS A 96 -7.67 -5.02 -2.25
C CYS A 96 -8.08 -3.94 -1.25
N LEU A 97 -7.69 -4.06 0.02
CA LEU A 97 -7.97 -3.06 1.04
C LEU A 97 -7.29 -1.73 0.73
N LEU A 98 -5.98 -1.74 0.45
CA LEU A 98 -5.22 -0.52 0.17
C LEU A 98 -5.72 0.19 -1.10
N PHE A 99 -6.06 -0.57 -2.15
CA PHE A 99 -6.67 0.02 -3.34
C PHE A 99 -8.07 0.57 -3.08
N ALA A 100 -8.90 -0.10 -2.28
CA ALA A 100 -10.21 0.43 -1.89
C ALA A 100 -10.07 1.73 -1.09
N LEU A 101 -9.14 1.78 -0.14
CA LEU A 101 -8.81 3.00 0.63
C LEU A 101 -8.30 4.12 -0.28
N LYS A 102 -7.41 3.81 -1.24
CA LYS A 102 -6.93 4.79 -2.21
C LYS A 102 -8.05 5.35 -3.09
N VAL A 103 -8.98 4.51 -3.53
CA VAL A 103 -10.14 4.94 -4.31
C VAL A 103 -11.07 5.82 -3.47
N LYS A 104 -11.26 5.48 -2.20
CA LYS A 104 -12.16 6.21 -1.30
C LYS A 104 -11.59 7.54 -0.82
N TYR A 105 -10.30 7.56 -0.48
CA TYR A 105 -9.58 8.70 0.08
C TYR A 105 -8.34 9.04 -0.78
N PRO A 106 -8.53 9.44 -2.06
CA PRO A 106 -7.44 9.60 -3.00
C PRO A 106 -6.45 10.70 -2.62
N GLN A 107 -6.85 11.65 -1.77
CA GLN A 107 -6.00 12.75 -1.33
C GLN A 107 -5.25 12.46 -0.02
N GLN A 108 -5.70 11.49 0.77
CA GLN A 108 -5.16 11.19 2.11
C GLN A 108 -4.40 9.86 2.16
N VAL A 109 -4.70 8.92 1.25
CA VAL A 109 -4.03 7.62 1.19
C VAL A 109 -3.05 7.62 0.02
N HIS A 110 -1.78 7.39 0.31
CA HIS A 110 -0.68 7.43 -0.65
C HIS A 110 0.05 6.08 -0.64
N LEU A 111 0.25 5.50 -1.82
CA LEU A 111 0.87 4.18 -1.99
C LEU A 111 2.11 4.34 -2.85
N LEU A 112 3.29 4.06 -2.30
CA LEU A 112 4.52 3.98 -3.08
C LEU A 112 4.73 2.56 -3.61
N ARG A 113 5.63 2.42 -4.57
CA ARG A 113 6.00 1.12 -5.12
C ARG A 113 7.17 0.51 -4.36
N GLY A 114 7.01 -0.72 -3.87
CA GLY A 114 8.10 -1.57 -3.39
C GLY A 114 8.64 -2.48 -4.48
N ASN A 115 9.66 -3.28 -4.16
CA ASN A 115 10.23 -4.22 -5.13
C ASN A 115 9.37 -5.47 -5.32
N HIS A 116 8.49 -5.80 -4.37
CA HIS A 116 7.51 -6.87 -4.51
C HIS A 116 6.33 -6.48 -5.42
N GLU A 117 6.15 -5.20 -5.73
CA GLU A 117 5.22 -4.72 -6.75
C GLU A 117 5.82 -4.83 -8.18
N ASP A 118 6.56 -5.91 -8.45
CA ASP A 118 7.11 -6.29 -9.76
C ASP A 118 6.65 -7.71 -10.13
N PRO A 119 6.20 -7.96 -11.38
CA PRO A 119 5.66 -9.25 -11.80
C PRO A 119 6.66 -10.41 -11.71
N ALA A 120 7.96 -10.19 -11.92
CA ALA A 120 8.93 -11.25 -11.80
C ALA A 120 9.16 -11.62 -10.32
N ILE A 121 9.23 -10.61 -9.45
CA ILE A 121 9.41 -10.79 -8.01
C ILE A 121 8.19 -11.47 -7.39
N ASN A 122 6.98 -10.97 -7.66
CA ASN A 122 5.78 -11.51 -7.02
C ASN A 122 5.26 -12.83 -7.64
N ALA A 123 5.73 -13.19 -8.84
CA ALA A 123 5.62 -14.55 -9.32
C ALA A 123 6.51 -15.51 -8.54
N LEU A 124 7.71 -15.07 -8.16
CA LEU A 124 8.69 -15.90 -7.44
C LEU A 124 8.32 -16.09 -5.96
N TYR A 125 7.83 -15.03 -5.28
CA TYR A 125 7.68 -15.02 -3.82
C TYR A 125 6.28 -15.30 -3.29
N GLY A 126 5.30 -15.56 -4.17
CA GLY A 126 4.07 -16.26 -3.82
C GLY A 126 2.76 -15.59 -4.21
N PHE A 127 2.74 -14.30 -4.55
CA PHE A 127 1.50 -13.60 -4.87
C PHE A 127 0.81 -14.17 -6.11
N GLN A 128 1.55 -14.51 -7.17
CA GLN A 128 0.96 -15.16 -8.35
C GLN A 128 0.31 -16.50 -8.00
N ALA A 129 0.98 -17.29 -7.16
CA ALA A 129 0.46 -18.57 -6.70
C ALA A 129 -0.78 -18.38 -5.80
N GLU A 130 -0.79 -17.34 -4.97
CA GLU A 130 -1.94 -16.95 -4.16
C GLU A 130 -3.16 -16.60 -5.03
N CYS A 131 -2.97 -15.74 -6.05
CA CYS A 131 -4.02 -15.40 -7.03
C CYS A 131 -4.58 -16.65 -7.72
N ARG A 132 -3.70 -17.49 -8.29
CA ARG A 132 -4.11 -18.75 -8.95
C ARG A 132 -4.95 -19.62 -8.02
N ARG A 133 -4.47 -19.85 -6.79
CA ARG A 133 -5.10 -20.75 -5.83
C ARG A 133 -6.43 -20.21 -5.31
N ARG A 134 -6.49 -18.92 -4.95
CA ARG A 134 -7.65 -18.34 -4.26
C ARG A 134 -8.72 -17.82 -5.22
N LEU A 135 -8.32 -17.28 -6.36
CA LEU A 135 -9.25 -16.79 -7.38
C LEU A 135 -9.64 -17.85 -8.41
N ARG A 136 -8.94 -19.00 -8.42
CA ARG A 136 -9.19 -20.14 -9.32
C ARG A 136 -9.13 -19.75 -10.80
N GLU A 137 -8.22 -18.84 -11.12
CA GLU A 137 -7.96 -18.36 -12.49
C GLU A 137 -6.56 -18.77 -12.97
N ASP A 138 -6.32 -18.68 -14.28
CA ASP A 138 -4.96 -18.69 -14.80
C ASP A 138 -4.36 -17.27 -14.71
N PRO A 139 -3.35 -17.03 -13.85
CA PRO A 139 -2.71 -15.72 -13.73
C PRO A 139 -2.01 -15.25 -15.01
N LEU A 140 -1.73 -16.15 -15.97
CA LEU A 140 -1.14 -15.76 -17.24
C LEU A 140 -2.19 -15.30 -18.28
N ALA A 141 -3.49 -15.50 -18.01
CA ALA A 141 -4.55 -14.98 -18.85
C ALA A 141 -4.53 -13.43 -18.85
N ALA A 142 -4.76 -12.83 -20.03
CA ALA A 142 -4.65 -11.39 -20.25
C ALA A 142 -5.56 -10.54 -19.34
N ASN A 143 -6.69 -11.10 -18.90
CA ASN A 143 -7.69 -10.44 -18.06
C ASN A 143 -7.72 -10.98 -16.62
N SER A 144 -6.68 -11.71 -16.19
CA SER A 144 -6.60 -12.20 -14.81
C SER A 144 -6.44 -11.05 -13.81
N CYS A 145 -6.83 -11.29 -12.57
CA CYS A 145 -6.60 -10.34 -11.50
C CYS A 145 -5.09 -10.12 -11.26
N TRP A 146 -4.26 -11.16 -11.33
CA TRP A 146 -2.81 -11.00 -11.18
C TRP A 146 -2.19 -10.06 -12.21
N GLN A 147 -2.58 -10.16 -13.49
CA GLN A 147 -2.15 -9.20 -14.53
C GLN A 147 -2.67 -7.79 -14.22
N SER A 148 -3.91 -7.68 -13.75
CA SER A 148 -4.54 -6.40 -13.42
C SER A 148 -3.84 -5.69 -12.25
N PHE A 149 -3.45 -6.43 -11.21
CA PHE A 149 -2.66 -5.89 -10.09
C PHE A 149 -1.28 -5.41 -10.55
N ASN A 150 -0.55 -6.22 -11.31
CA ASN A 150 0.77 -5.83 -11.82
C ASN A 150 0.70 -4.62 -12.76
N ALA A 151 -0.31 -4.58 -13.62
CA ALA A 151 -0.53 -3.40 -14.46
C ALA A 151 -0.76 -2.15 -13.59
N ALA A 152 -1.44 -2.24 -12.45
CA ALA A 152 -1.63 -1.11 -11.54
C ALA A 152 -0.33 -0.74 -10.81
N PHE A 153 0.45 -1.73 -10.38
CA PHE A 153 1.76 -1.56 -9.73
C PHE A 153 2.75 -0.78 -10.58
N GLU A 154 2.73 -0.95 -11.90
CA GLU A 154 3.59 -0.20 -12.82
C GLU A 154 3.33 1.32 -12.80
N TRP A 155 2.15 1.76 -12.32
CA TRP A 155 1.79 3.17 -12.18
C TRP A 155 1.99 3.74 -10.79
N LEU A 156 2.38 2.93 -9.79
CA LEU A 156 2.60 3.45 -8.44
C LEU A 156 3.75 4.48 -8.42
N PRO A 157 3.59 5.60 -7.67
CA PRO A 157 4.69 6.53 -7.37
C PRO A 157 5.89 5.82 -6.75
N LEU A 158 7.11 6.35 -6.97
CA LEU A 158 8.33 5.76 -6.42
C LEU A 158 8.76 6.37 -5.10
N ALA A 159 8.42 7.64 -4.87
CA ALA A 159 8.89 8.38 -3.73
C ALA A 159 7.85 9.39 -3.23
N ALA A 160 8.04 9.86 -2.01
CA ALA A 160 7.35 11.02 -1.46
C ALA A 160 8.35 11.96 -0.76
N LEU A 161 8.04 13.24 -0.75
CA LEU A 161 8.74 14.27 0.00
C LEU A 161 7.74 14.92 0.97
N VAL A 162 7.87 14.60 2.25
CA VAL A 162 6.99 15.15 3.31
C VAL A 162 7.57 16.47 3.81
N ASP A 163 6.75 17.52 3.79
CA ASP A 163 7.06 18.89 4.21
C ASP A 163 8.36 19.47 3.60
N GLY A 164 8.75 18.99 2.42
CA GLY A 164 10.00 19.38 1.77
C GLY A 164 11.27 18.91 2.50
N ARG A 165 11.13 18.01 3.49
CA ARG A 165 12.21 17.67 4.45
C ARG A 165 12.50 16.18 4.54
N ILE A 166 11.46 15.35 4.55
CA ILE A 166 11.61 13.90 4.75
C ILE A 166 11.39 13.23 3.40
N PHE A 167 12.46 12.70 2.82
CA PHE A 167 12.41 11.93 1.60
C PHE A 167 12.10 10.46 1.94
N CYS A 168 11.00 9.95 1.38
CA CYS A 168 10.46 8.62 1.62
C CYS A 168 10.55 7.79 0.33
N VAL A 169 11.12 6.60 0.44
CA VAL A 169 11.19 5.57 -0.60
C VAL A 169 11.06 4.20 0.08
N HIS A 170 10.70 3.17 -0.68
CA HIS A 170 10.66 1.81 -0.18
C HIS A 170 12.04 1.34 0.33
N GLY A 171 13.00 1.25 -0.59
CA GLY A 171 14.37 0.86 -0.30
C GLY A 171 15.25 2.08 -0.03
N GLY A 172 16.10 2.43 -1.01
CA GLY A 172 17.03 3.55 -0.88
C GLY A 172 17.48 4.11 -2.22
N LEU A 173 18.32 5.13 -2.17
CA LEU A 173 18.91 5.74 -3.35
C LEU A 173 20.09 4.89 -3.83
N GLY A 174 20.01 4.42 -5.08
CA GLY A 174 21.16 3.86 -5.79
C GLY A 174 22.18 4.95 -6.17
N ALA A 175 23.40 4.55 -6.50
CA ALA A 175 24.50 5.48 -6.82
C ALA A 175 24.22 6.41 -8.01
N ALA A 176 23.24 6.10 -8.86
CA ALA A 176 22.90 6.87 -10.06
C ALA A 176 21.94 8.05 -9.81
N VAL A 177 21.30 8.13 -8.63
CA VAL A 177 20.32 9.18 -8.32
C VAL A 177 20.95 10.20 -7.39
N HIS A 178 21.09 11.43 -7.89
CA HIS A 178 21.74 12.53 -7.17
C HIS A 178 20.78 13.69 -6.84
N SER A 179 19.56 13.68 -7.41
CA SER A 179 18.57 14.73 -7.15
C SER A 179 17.13 14.25 -7.33
N LEU A 180 16.19 14.91 -6.63
CA LEU A 180 14.76 14.69 -6.82
C LEU A 180 14.29 15.05 -8.24
N ALA A 181 14.95 16.02 -8.89
CA ALA A 181 14.64 16.40 -10.25
C ALA A 181 14.85 15.24 -11.25
N GLN A 182 15.89 14.42 -11.03
CA GLN A 182 16.10 13.21 -11.85
C GLN A 182 14.98 12.19 -11.65
N LEU A 183 14.53 11.98 -10.41
CA LEU A 183 13.41 11.08 -10.13
C LEU A 183 12.12 11.56 -10.77
N ARG A 184 11.83 12.87 -10.73
CA ARG A 184 10.65 13.47 -11.36
C ARG A 184 10.61 13.35 -12.88
N GLN A 185 11.74 13.09 -13.53
CA GLN A 185 11.82 12.88 -14.99
C GLN A 185 11.54 11.45 -15.42
N LEU A 186 11.46 10.50 -14.48
CA LEU A 186 11.13 9.12 -14.80
C LEU A 186 9.69 9.02 -15.33
N THR A 187 9.51 8.20 -16.36
CA THR A 187 8.22 8.02 -17.01
C THR A 187 7.53 6.75 -16.50
N ARG A 188 6.22 6.83 -16.29
CA ARG A 188 5.35 5.68 -15.97
C ARG A 188 4.57 5.26 -17.23
N PRO A 189 4.26 3.96 -17.42
CA PRO A 189 4.46 2.85 -16.48
C PRO A 189 5.93 2.45 -16.31
N LEU A 190 6.34 2.22 -15.06
CA LEU A 190 7.70 1.82 -14.72
C LEU A 190 7.87 0.32 -14.93
N LYS A 191 8.79 -0.07 -15.79
CA LYS A 191 9.20 -1.47 -15.97
C LYS A 191 10.65 -1.60 -15.57
N VAL A 192 10.92 -2.40 -14.55
CA VAL A 192 12.27 -2.61 -14.03
C VAL A 192 13.01 -3.56 -14.98
N PRO A 193 14.15 -3.16 -15.56
CA PRO A 193 14.99 -4.07 -16.33
C PRO A 193 15.52 -5.17 -15.41
N GLN A 194 15.41 -6.44 -15.84
CA GLN A 194 15.88 -7.59 -15.07
C GLN A 194 17.41 -7.69 -14.99
N VAL A 195 18.12 -6.89 -15.80
CA VAL A 195 19.59 -6.81 -15.81
C VAL A 195 19.98 -5.39 -15.39
N PRO A 196 20.80 -5.21 -14.32
CA PRO A 196 21.31 -3.90 -13.94
C PRO A 196 22.09 -3.29 -15.10
N GLN A 197 21.66 -2.11 -15.56
CA GLN A 197 22.32 -1.39 -16.65
C GLN A 197 23.31 -0.32 -16.16
N THR A 198 23.53 -0.24 -14.85
CA THR A 198 24.42 0.77 -14.27
C THR A 198 25.87 0.46 -14.66
N PRO A 199 26.59 1.39 -15.31
CA PRO A 199 28.03 1.27 -15.46
C PRO A 199 28.67 1.17 -14.07
N GLN A 200 29.59 0.22 -13.88
CA GLN A 200 30.44 0.15 -12.69
C GLN A 200 31.39 1.34 -12.64
#